data_AF-A0A5E4HQ87-F1
#
_entry.id   AF-A0A5E4HQ87-F1
#
_cell.length_a   1.000
_cell.length_b   1.000
_cell.length_c   1.000
_cell.angle_alpha   90.00
_cell.angle_beta   90.00
_cell.angle_gamma   90.00
#
_symmetry.space_group_name_H-M   'P 1'
#
loop_
_entity.id
_entity.type
_entity.pdbx_description
1 polymer ?
#
loop_
_entity_poly.entity_id
_entity_poly.type
_entity_poly.pdbx_seq_one_letter_code
_entity_poly.pdbx_strand_id
1 'polypeptide(L)' 'MVKILKGESFLPNYTARELTELYHKEEDPKAKVRLLAAILRKEGKTFNEIGSSLKYPLTTVRDWLIRHWFK' A
#
# COMPACT_ATOMS: atom_id res chain seq x y z
N MET A 1 2.62 19.29 0.38
CA MET A 1 1.68 18.18 0.12
C MET A 1 2.39 17.12 -0.71
N VAL A 2 2.75 15.96 -0.14
CA VAL A 2 3.42 14.88 -0.92
C VAL A 2 2.38 14.22 -1.82
N LYS A 3 2.61 14.26 -3.14
CA LYS A 3 1.79 13.58 -4.13
C LYS A 3 2.30 12.15 -4.30
N ILE A 4 1.59 11.18 -3.71
CA ILE A 4 1.87 9.76 -3.97
C ILE A 4 1.24 9.41 -5.31
N LEU A 5 2.07 9.00 -6.28
CA LEU A 5 1.61 8.49 -7.57
C LEU A 5 0.85 7.16 -7.40
N LYS A 6 0.18 6.70 -8.44
CA LYS A 6 -0.57 5.43 -8.43
C LYS A 6 -0.14 4.59 -9.62
N GLY A 7 -0.49 3.31 -9.61
CA GLY A 7 -0.10 2.44 -10.72
C GLY A 7 1.39 2.14 -10.68
N GLU A 8 1.98 1.90 -11.84
CA GLU A 8 3.40 1.57 -11.99
C GLU A 8 4.35 2.61 -11.38
N SER A 9 3.97 3.89 -11.36
CA SER A 9 4.77 4.96 -10.78
C SER A 9 4.76 4.98 -9.24
N PHE A 10 3.86 4.21 -8.60
CA PHE A 10 3.92 3.98 -7.17
C PHE A 10 4.98 2.91 -6.91
N LEU A 11 6.02 3.25 -6.13
CA LEU A 11 7.17 2.38 -5.85
C LEU A 11 7.79 1.83 -7.13
N PRO A 12 8.49 2.67 -7.91
CA PRO A 12 9.07 2.23 -9.17
C PRO A 12 10.10 1.10 -8.99
N ASN A 13 10.67 0.96 -7.78
CA ASN A 13 11.63 -0.08 -7.44
C ASN A 13 11.01 -1.44 -7.09
N TYR A 14 9.68 -1.51 -6.98
CA TYR A 14 8.96 -2.74 -6.67
C TYR A 14 7.90 -3.01 -7.72
N THR A 15 7.91 -4.23 -8.24
CA THR A 15 6.82 -4.79 -9.04
C THR A 15 5.65 -5.19 -8.15
N ALA A 16 4.44 -5.28 -8.73
CA ALA A 16 3.28 -5.81 -8.01
C ALA A 16 3.51 -7.24 -7.49
N ARG A 17 4.32 -8.02 -8.22
CA ARG A 17 4.71 -9.38 -7.84
C ARG A 17 5.59 -9.38 -6.59
N GLU A 18 6.64 -8.57 -6.54
CA GLU A 18 7.52 -8.49 -5.36
C GLU A 18 6.76 -8.04 -4.10
N LEU A 19 5.82 -7.09 -4.25
CA LEU A 19 4.95 -6.69 -3.14
C LEU A 19 4.06 -7.83 -2.66
N THR A 20 3.53 -8.62 -3.59
CA THR A 20 2.72 -9.82 -3.26
C THR A 20 3.57 -10.87 -2.54
N GLU A 21 4.80 -11.10 -2.99
CA GLU A 21 5.72 -12.03 -2.33
C GLU A 21 6.07 -11.58 -0.90
N LEU A 22 6.29 -10.27 -0.69
CA LEU A 22 6.48 -9.70 0.64
C LEU A 22 5.23 -9.86 1.51
N TYR A 23 4.03 -9.64 0.96
CA TYR A 23 2.76 -9.86 1.66
C TYR A 23 2.58 -11.30 2.16
N HIS A 24 3.03 -12.28 1.38
CA HIS A 24 2.95 -13.69 1.78
C HIS A 24 3.97 -14.07 2.86
N LYS A 25 5.15 -13.44 2.85
CA LYS A 25 6.22 -13.67 3.84
C LYS A 25 6.01 -12.91 5.13
N GLU A 26 5.22 -11.85 5.11
CA GLU A 26 4.97 -11.01 6.29
C GLU A 26 4.09 -11.73 7.33
N GLU A 27 4.61 -11.78 8.55
CA GLU A 27 3.97 -12.37 9.71
C GLU A 27 3.28 -11.31 10.57
N ASP A 28 3.78 -10.07 10.59
CA ASP A 28 3.16 -8.99 11.36
C ASP A 28 1.83 -8.57 10.71
N PRO A 29 0.69 -8.70 11.42
CA PRO A 29 -0.62 -8.39 10.84
C PRO A 29 -0.77 -6.91 10.42
N LYS A 30 -0.09 -5.98 11.09
CA LYS A 30 -0.15 -4.55 10.75
C LYS A 30 0.68 -4.27 9.51
N ALA A 31 1.89 -4.83 9.42
CA ALA A 31 2.73 -4.74 8.24
C ALA A 31 2.03 -5.36 7.03
N LYS A 32 1.37 -6.51 7.21
CA LYS A 32 0.60 -7.22 6.18
C LYS A 32 -0.54 -6.39 5.59
N VAL A 33 -1.29 -5.67 6.44
CA VAL A 33 -2.35 -4.76 5.98
C VAL A 33 -1.79 -3.55 5.22
N ARG A 34 -0.65 -3.00 5.67
CA ARG A 34 0.04 -1.90 4.95
C ARG A 34 0.57 -2.37 3.59
N LEU A 35 1.07 -3.58 3.54
CA LEU A 35 1.50 -4.29 2.34
C LEU A 35 0.37 -4.43 1.34
N LEU A 36 -0.79 -4.88 1.82
CA LEU A 36 -1.98 -4.98 0.99
C LEU A 36 -2.43 -3.62 0.46
N ALA A 37 -2.39 -2.56 1.29
CA ALA A 37 -2.65 -1.20 0.82
C ALA A 37 -1.67 -0.75 -0.28
N ALA A 38 -0.39 -1.14 -0.17
CA ALA A 38 0.61 -0.83 -1.17
C ALA A 38 0.40 -1.58 -2.49
N ILE A 39 0.05 -2.87 -2.45
CA ILE A 39 -0.31 -3.67 -3.63
C ILE A 39 -1.49 -3.01 -4.35
N LEU A 40 -2.56 -2.70 -3.62
CA LEU A 40 -3.74 -2.06 -4.19
C LEU A 40 -3.42 -0.68 -4.79
N ARG A 41 -2.48 0.06 -4.20
CA ARG A 41 -2.02 1.35 -4.76
C ARG A 41 -1.20 1.16 -6.03
N LYS A 42 -0.38 0.10 -6.10
CA LYS A 42 0.38 -0.31 -7.29
C LYS A 42 -0.55 -0.75 -8.42
N GLU A 43 -1.68 -1.38 -8.10
CA GLU A 43 -2.74 -1.70 -9.08
C GLU A 43 -3.51 -0.47 -9.60
N GLY A 44 -3.25 0.71 -9.03
CA GLY A 44 -3.87 1.97 -9.47
C GLY A 44 -5.09 2.41 -8.69
N LYS A 45 -5.45 1.71 -7.60
CA LYS A 45 -6.57 2.12 -6.74
C LYS A 45 -6.29 3.43 -6.01
N THR A 46 -7.35 4.19 -5.75
CA THR A 46 -7.32 5.43 -4.96
C THR A 46 -7.29 5.12 -3.46
N PHE A 47 -6.89 6.08 -2.64
CA PHE A 47 -6.91 5.91 -1.18
C PHE A 47 -8.30 5.60 -0.64
N ASN A 48 -9.35 6.11 -1.28
CA ASN A 48 -10.72 5.85 -0.89
C ASN A 48 -11.10 4.39 -1.16
N GLU A 49 -10.82 3.89 -2.37
CA GLU A 49 -11.08 2.48 -2.73
C GLU A 49 -10.29 1.51 -1.85
N ILE A 50 -9.04 1.84 -1.53
CA ILE A 50 -8.20 1.06 -0.62
C ILE A 50 -8.81 1.08 0.79
N GLY A 51 -9.21 2.26 1.28
CA GLY A 51 -9.86 2.42 2.57
C GLY A 51 -11.15 1.62 2.69
N SER A 52 -12.01 1.66 1.66
CA SER A 52 -13.22 0.85 1.59
C SER A 52 -12.92 -0.65 1.58
N SER A 53 -11.90 -1.07 0.83
CA SER A 53 -11.51 -2.49 0.74
C SER A 53 -10.96 -3.02 2.07
N LEU A 54 -10.15 -2.21 2.77
CA LEU A 54 -9.49 -2.61 4.01
C LEU A 54 -10.28 -2.25 5.27
N LYS A 55 -11.40 -1.53 5.13
CA LYS A 55 -12.21 -0.95 6.21
C LYS A 55 -11.43 0.02 7.11
N TYR A 56 -10.55 0.81 6.50
CA TYR A 56 -9.80 1.88 7.18
C TYR A 56 -10.12 3.25 6.61
N PRO A 57 -10.05 4.32 7.42
CA PRO A 57 -10.18 5.69 6.92
C PRO A 57 -9.13 6.03 5.86
N LEU A 58 -9.51 6.85 4.89
CA LEU A 58 -8.61 7.37 3.85
C LEU A 58 -7.35 8.01 4.43
N THR A 59 -7.49 8.72 5.56
CA THR A 59 -6.36 9.38 6.24
C THR A 59 -5.35 8.37 6.74
N THR A 60 -5.81 7.26 7.31
CA THR A 60 -4.96 6.15 7.78
C THR A 60 -4.24 5.47 6.61
N VAL A 61 -4.95 5.16 5.53
CA VAL A 61 -4.34 4.58 4.32
C VAL A 61 -3.30 5.52 3.73
N ARG A 62 -3.62 6.81 3.63
CA ARG A 62 -2.69 7.83 3.16
C ARG A 62 -1.47 7.90 4.07
N ASP A 63 -1.65 7.83 5.39
CA ASP A 63 -0.57 7.88 6.36
C ASP A 63 0.41 6.71 6.18
N TRP A 64 -0.10 5.49 6.06
CA TRP A 64 0.69 4.29 5.80
C TRP A 64 1.52 4.39 4.52
N LEU A 65 0.95 4.96 3.46
CA LEU A 65 1.62 5.07 2.17
C LEU A 65 2.63 6.24 2.13
N ILE A 66 2.47 7.27 2.98
CA ILE A 66 3.40 8.42 3.09
C ILE A 66 4.57 8.15 4.03
N ARG A 67 4.29 7.67 5.25
CA ARG A 67 5.26 7.70 6.38
C ARG A 67 6.28 6.57 6.40
N HIS A 68 6.62 6.04 5.25
CA HIS A 68 7.66 5.01 5.08
C HIS A 68 7.32 3.63 5.66
N TRP A 69 8.09 2.69 5.14
CA TRP A 69 7.75 1.32 4.76
C TRP A 69 8.29 0.29 5.74
N PHE A 70 7.54 -0.80 5.93
CA PHE A 70 8.05 -2.16 6.24
C PHE A 70 9.21 -2.20 7.23
N LYS A 71 8.95 -1.81 8.47
CA LYS A 71 9.88 -2.01 9.56
C LYS A 71 9.38 -3.12 10.45
#